data_AF-A0A966TFZ2-F1
#
_entry.id   AF-A0A966TFZ2-F1
#
_cell.length_a   1.000
_cell.length_b   1.000
_cell.length_c   1.000
_cell.angle_alpha   90.00
_cell.angle_beta   90.00
_cell.angle_gamma   90.00
#
_symmetry.space_group_name_H-M   'P 1'
#
loop_
_entity.id
_entity.type
_entity.pdbx_description
1 polymer ?
#
loop_
_entity_poly.entity_id
_entity_poly.type
_entity_poly.pdbx_seq_one_letter_code
_entity_poly.pdbx_strand_id
1 'polypeptide(L)' 'MADNIHLEIVTPNQVAYSKAVDSVVVSGIEGEMEIFKDHISLITFLKAGKIIAKNGANTDTFFSTGGTVEFSNN' A
#
# COMPACT_ATOMS: atom_id res chain seq x y z
N MET A 1 -16.19 13.12 -3.98
CA MET A 1 -15.41 12.71 -5.17
C MET A 1 -14.47 11.65 -4.68
N ALA A 2 -14.51 10.45 -5.27
CA ALA A 2 -13.77 9.29 -4.75
C ALA A 2 -12.35 9.32 -5.30
N ASP A 3 -11.43 9.91 -4.53
CA ASP A 3 -10.01 9.93 -4.81
C ASP A 3 -9.37 8.67 -4.20
N ASN A 4 -9.79 7.51 -4.71
CA ASN A 4 -9.44 6.22 -4.13
C ASN A 4 -8.45 5.47 -5.05
N ILE A 5 -7.50 4.79 -4.42
CA ILE A 5 -6.51 3.90 -5.01
C ILE A 5 -7.03 2.46 -4.85
N HIS A 6 -6.85 1.61 -5.86
CA HIS A 6 -7.04 0.18 -5.68
C HIS A 6 -5.80 -0.44 -5.02
N LEU A 7 -5.92 -0.88 -3.77
CA LEU A 7 -4.83 -1.52 -3.04
C LEU A 7 -5.02 -3.04 -3.04
N GLU A 8 -4.02 -3.75 -3.55
CA GLU A 8 -3.93 -5.20 -3.49
C GLU A 8 -2.68 -5.62 -2.70
N ILE A 9 -2.88 -6.46 -1.69
CA ILE A 9 -1.80 -7.09 -0.93
C ILE A 9 -1.82 -8.57 -1.26
N VAL A 10 -0.79 -9.02 -1.96
CA VAL A 10 -0.65 -10.41 -2.41
C VAL A 10 0.42 -11.13 -1.58
N THR A 11 0.14 -12.39 -1.26
CA THR A 11 1.08 -13.31 -0.63
C THR A 11 1.30 -14.49 -1.58
N PRO A 12 2.34 -15.32 -1.38
CA PRO A 12 2.59 -16.48 -2.24
C PRO A 12 1.40 -17.46 -2.35
N ASN A 13 0.54 -17.53 -1.33
CA ASN A 13 -0.58 -18.46 -1.28
C ASN A 13 -1.88 -17.88 -1.83
N GLN A 14 -2.12 -16.57 -1.63
CA GLN A 14 -3.37 -15.91 -1.98
C GLN A 14 -3.28 -14.39 -1.94
N VAL A 15 -4.28 -13.73 -2.53
CA VAL A 15 -4.57 -12.31 -2.27
C VAL A 15 -5.08 -12.18 -0.84
N ALA A 16 -4.34 -11.44 -0.01
CA ALA A 16 -4.67 -11.22 1.39
C ALA A 16 -5.60 -10.01 1.58
N TYR A 17 -5.51 -9.02 0.67
CA TYR A 17 -6.33 -7.81 0.70
C TYR A 17 -6.52 -7.28 -0.72
N SER A 18 -7.73 -6.84 -1.06
CA SER A 18 -8.03 -6.16 -2.34
C SER A 18 -9.23 -5.25 -2.13
N LYS A 19 -8.99 -3.94 -1.98
CA LYS A 19 -10.03 -2.93 -1.72
C LYS A 19 -9.62 -1.55 -2.24
N ALA A 20 -10.60 -0.69 -2.48
CA ALA A 20 -10.37 0.73 -2.73
C ALA A 20 -10.09 1.47 -1.39
N VAL A 21 -9.03 2.26 -1.35
CA VAL A 21 -8.55 2.99 -0.16
C VAL A 21 -8.12 4.40 -0.56
N ASP A 22 -8.11 5.35 0.37
CA ASP A 22 -7.78 6.75 0.07
C ASP A 22 -6.26 6.96 0.02
N SER A 23 -5.53 6.28 0.91
CA SER A 23 -4.08 6.29 0.94
C SER A 23 -3.52 5.01 1.55
N VAL A 24 -2.26 4.74 1.26
CA VAL A 24 -1.52 3.62 1.85
C VAL A 24 -0.16 4.09 2.39
N VAL A 25 0.14 3.72 3.62
CA VAL A 25 1.46 3.92 4.24
C VAL A 25 2.25 2.62 4.13
N VAL A 26 3.46 2.69 3.59
CA VAL A 26 4.36 1.54 3.42
C VAL A 26 5.73 1.81 4.01
N SER A 27 6.35 0.76 4.54
CA SER A 27 7.73 0.78 5.04
C SER A 27 8.69 0.39 3.91
N GLY A 28 9.15 1.37 3.12
CA GLY A 28 10.18 1.18 2.11
C GLY A 28 11.59 1.03 2.71
N ILE A 29 12.53 0.53 1.89
CA ILE A 29 13.95 0.47 2.28
C ILE A 29 14.56 1.85 2.53
N GLU A 30 14.09 2.88 1.82
CA GLU A 30 14.57 4.27 1.96
C GLU A 30 13.88 5.04 3.10
N GLY A 31 12.77 4.52 3.64
CA GLY A 31 11.98 5.21 4.66
C GLY A 31 10.52 4.79 4.68
N GLU A 32 9.74 5.41 5.57
CA GLU A 32 8.28 5.30 5.52
C GLU A 32 7.73 6.29 4.49
N MET A 33 6.75 5.86 3.70
CA MET A 33 6.11 6.68 2.67
C MET A 33 4.60 6.48 2.72
N GLU A 34 3.84 7.57 2.50
CA GLU A 34 2.40 7.53 2.32
C GLU A 34 2.07 7.89 0.87
N ILE A 35 1.35 7.00 0.20
CA ILE A 35 0.99 7.11 -1.21
C ILE A 35 -0.48 7.49 -1.32
N PHE A 36 -0.74 8.55 -2.07
CA PHE A 36 -2.07 9.07 -2.40
C PHE A 36 -2.41 8.80 -3.86
N LYS A 37 -3.64 9.12 -4.25
CA LYS A 37 -4.05 9.12 -5.66
C LYS A 37 -3.18 10.06 -6.50
N ASP A 38 -3.02 9.74 -7.78
CA ASP A 38 -2.22 10.48 -8.78
C ASP A 38 -0.72 10.58 -8.44
N HIS A 39 -0.21 9.67 -7.61
CA HIS A 39 1.22 9.59 -7.35
C HIS A 39 1.98 9.08 -8.59
N ILE A 40 3.25 9.44 -8.71
CA ILE A 40 4.10 8.90 -9.79
C ILE A 40 4.21 7.38 -9.69
N SER A 41 4.35 6.71 -10.84
CA SER A 41 4.61 5.28 -10.85
C SER A 41 5.95 4.98 -10.18
N LEU A 42 5.96 4.02 -9.26
CA LEU A 42 7.09 3.70 -8.41
C LEU A 42 7.15 2.19 -8.16
N ILE A 43 8.34 1.63 -8.24
CA ILE A 43 8.62 0.27 -7.78
C ILE A 43 9.74 0.37 -6.74
N THR A 44 9.52 -0.17 -5.55
CA THR A 44 10.54 -0.18 -4.50
C THR A 44 10.45 -1.41 -3.62
N PHE A 45 11.52 -1.69 -2.90
CA PHE A 45 11.57 -2.77 -1.93
C PHE A 45 11.01 -2.33 -0.59
N LEU A 46 10.29 -3.24 0.04
CA LEU A 46 9.75 -3.07 1.39
C LEU A 46 10.70 -3.71 2.40
N LYS A 47 10.93 -3.02 3.51
CA LYS A 47 11.55 -3.61 4.70
C LYS A 47 10.49 -4.20 5.61
N ALA A 48 10.91 -5.01 6.58
CA ALA A 48 10.02 -5.49 7.62
C ALA A 48 9.38 -4.30 8.36
N GLY A 49 8.06 -4.26 8.42
CA GLY A 49 7.33 -3.10 8.91
C GLY A 49 5.82 -3.19 8.74
N LYS A 50 5.16 -2.09 9.07
CA LYS A 50 3.70 -1.96 8.97
C LYS A 50 3.30 -1.43 7.59
N ILE A 51 2.17 -1.92 7.11
CA ILE A 51 1.44 -1.39 5.97
C ILE A 51 0.10 -0.92 6.49
N ILE A 52 -0.25 0.35 6.26
CA ILE A 52 -1.48 0.94 6.78
C ILE A 52 -2.32 1.41 5.61
N ALA A 53 -3.50 0.83 5.44
CA ALA A 53 -4.46 1.24 4.43
C ALA A 53 -5.55 2.09 5.08
N LYS A 54 -5.72 3.34 4.60
CA LYS A 54 -6.70 4.29 5.14
C LYS A 54 -7.90 4.40 4.21
N ASN A 55 -9.11 4.30 4.75
CA ASN A 55 -10.37 4.51 4.02
C ASN A 55 -11.34 5.28 4.92
N GLY A 56 -11.35 6.61 4.77
CA GLY A 56 -12.09 7.55 5.60
C GLY A 56 -11.74 7.40 7.08
N ALA A 57 -12.71 6.98 7.88
CA ALA A 57 -12.53 6.74 9.31
C ALA A 57 -11.95 5.36 9.63
N ASN A 58 -11.88 4.45 8.66
CA ASN A 58 -11.37 3.09 8.85
C ASN A 58 -9.88 3.03 8.51
N THR A 59 -9.15 2.24 9.28
CA THR A 59 -7.72 2.01 9.07
C THR A 59 -7.43 0.52 9.25
N ASP A 60 -7.02 -0.13 8.16
CA ASP A 60 -6.58 -1.52 8.17
C ASP A 60 -5.05 -1.54 8.31
N THR A 61 -4.53 -2.25 9.32
CA THR A 61 -3.08 -2.36 9.55
C THR A 61 -2.62 -3.78 9.33
N PHE A 62 -1.55 -3.92 8.54
CA PHE A 62 -0.89 -5.18 8.22
C PHE A 62 0.58 -5.11 8.61
N PHE A 63 1.20 -6.27 8.81
CA PHE A 63 2.63 -6.39 9.04
C PHE A 63 3.23 -7.26 7.94
N SER A 64 4.27 -6.73 7.30
CA SER A 64 5.06 -7.45 6.31
C SER A 64 6.46 -7.69 6.84
N THR A 65 7.02 -8.86 6.54
CA THR A 65 8.44 -9.17 6.79
C THR A 65 9.36 -8.61 5.69
N GLY A 66 8.79 -8.12 4.58
CA GLY A 66 9.50 -7.53 3.45
C GLY A 66 8.77 -7.79 2.13
N GLY A 67 9.40 -7.43 1.01
CA GLY A 67 8.87 -7.70 -0.32
C GLY A 67 9.09 -6.53 -1.28
N THR A 68 8.17 -6.36 -2.21
CA THR A 68 8.20 -5.29 -3.20
C THR A 68 6.85 -4.63 -3.24
N VAL A 69 6.82 -3.32 -3.45
CA VAL A 69 5.62 -2.56 -3.75
C VAL A 69 5.76 -1.98 -5.14
N GLU A 70 4.70 -2.10 -5.93
CA GLU A 70 4.53 -1.44 -7.21
C GLU A 70 3.32 -0.51 -7.11
N PHE A 71 3.51 0.71 -7.56
CA PHE A 71 2.46 1.67 -7.78
C PHE A 71 2.52 2.09 -9.24
N SER A 72 1.43 1.93 -9.98
CA SER A 72 1.34 2.30 -11.38
C SER A 72 -0.11 2.66 -11.75
N ASN A 73 -0.28 3.45 -12.82
CA ASN A 73 -1.58 3.70 -13.45
C ASN A 73 -2.69 4.20 -12.49
N ASN A 74 -2.43 5.23 -11.70
CA ASN A 74 -3.47 5.95 -10.93
C ASN A 74 -3.62 7.38 -11.42
#